data_AF-A0ABD5BDY6-F1
#
_entry.id   AF-A0ABD5BDY6-F1
#
_cell.length_a   1.000
_cell.length_b   1.000
_cell.length_c   1.000
_cell.angle_alpha   90.00
_cell.angle_beta   90.00
_cell.angle_gamma   90.00
#
_symmetry.space_group_name_H-M   'P 1'
#
loop_
_entity.id
_entity.type
_entity.pdbx_description
1 polymer ?
#
loop_
_entity_poly.entity_id
_entity_poly.type
_entity_poly.pdbx_seq_one_letter_code
_entity_poly.pdbx_strand_id
1 'polypeptide(L)'
;DDKYSSAVVAIDAATGKVRWHYQTTHHDLWDFDLPSQPLLFDLPDGKGGITPVLVQTSKQGMIFMLNRVTGEPVAQVEERPVPTG
;
A
#
# COMPACT_ATOMS: atom_id res chain seq x y z
N ASP A 1 7.77 14.20 -9.69
CA ASP A 1 8.27 12.86 -10.06
C ASP A 1 8.71 12.11 -8.81
N ASP A 2 7.77 11.44 -8.13
CA ASP A 2 8.05 10.60 -6.94
C ASP A 2 7.16 9.34 -6.92
N LYS A 3 6.74 8.86 -8.10
CA LYS A 3 5.63 7.90 -8.26
C LYS A 3 5.81 6.57 -7.50
N TYR A 4 7.04 6.19 -7.20
CA TYR A 4 7.37 4.97 -6.45
C TYR A 4 8.06 5.26 -5.11
N SER A 5 8.20 6.54 -4.74
CA SER A 5 8.69 6.90 -3.41
C SER A 5 7.63 6.58 -2.37
N SER A 6 8.04 6.01 -1.23
CA SER A 6 7.15 5.70 -0.11
C SER A 6 5.89 4.95 -0.60
N ALA A 7 6.11 3.92 -1.41
CA ALA A 7 5.06 3.17 -2.11
C ALA A 7 5.28 1.65 -2.04
N VAL A 8 4.17 0.91 -2.04
CA VAL A 8 4.19 -0.53 -2.31
C VAL A 8 4.11 -0.73 -3.82
N VAL A 9 4.99 -1.57 -4.38
CA VAL A 9 5.03 -1.85 -5.82
C VAL A 9 4.94 -3.35 -6.05
N ALA A 10 3.98 -3.76 -6.87
CA ALA A 10 3.91 -5.14 -7.37
C ALA A 10 4.46 -5.20 -8.79
N ILE A 11 5.38 -6.15 -8.99
CA ILE A 11 6.01 -6.40 -10.29
C ILE A 11 5.73 -7.82 -10.76
N ASP A 12 5.72 -7.99 -12.08
CA ASP A 12 5.78 -9.31 -12.69
C ASP A 12 7.20 -9.88 -12.55
N ALA A 13 7.32 -11.04 -11.88
CA ALA A 13 8.63 -11.61 -11.56
C ALA A 13 9.47 -12.02 -12.78
N ALA A 14 8.82 -12.37 -13.91
CA ALA A 14 9.52 -12.82 -15.11
C ALA A 14 9.97 -11.65 -15.98
N THR A 15 9.18 -10.58 -16.04
CA THR A 15 9.40 -9.46 -16.97
C THR A 15 9.87 -8.18 -16.30
N GLY A 16 9.77 -8.08 -14.98
CA GLY A 16 10.07 -6.86 -14.21
C GLY A 16 9.06 -5.73 -14.39
N LYS A 17 7.98 -5.95 -15.15
CA LYS A 17 6.98 -4.91 -15.41
C LYS A 17 6.13 -4.65 -14.18
N VAL A 18 5.89 -3.37 -13.87
CA VAL A 18 4.98 -2.96 -12.80
C VAL A 18 3.55 -3.37 -13.15
N ARG A 19 2.91 -4.11 -12.24
CA ARG A 19 1.48 -4.46 -12.32
C ARG A 19 0.62 -3.37 -11.70
N TRP A 20 1.00 -2.93 -10.50
CA TRP A 20 0.38 -1.82 -9.79
C TRP A 20 1.36 -1.24 -8.77
N HIS A 21 1.04 -0.05 -8.28
CA HIS A 21 1.71 0.57 -7.15
C HIS A 21 0.69 1.35 -6.32
N TYR A 22 0.97 1.50 -5.03
CA TYR A 22 0.17 2.28 -4.10
C TYR A 22 1.10 3.17 -3.28
N GLN A 23 0.95 4.49 -3.41
CA GLN A 23 1.77 5.46 -2.70
C GLN A 23 1.11 5.80 -1.36
N THR A 24 1.83 5.59 -0.26
CA THR A 24 1.32 5.91 1.09
C THR A 24 1.58 7.35 1.50
N THR A 25 2.53 8.02 0.82
CA THR A 25 2.88 9.42 1.05
C THR A 25 3.18 10.08 -0.28
N HIS A 26 2.35 11.04 -0.69
CA HIS A 26 2.63 11.87 -1.86
C HIS A 26 3.63 12.97 -1.47
N HIS A 27 4.74 13.07 -2.20
CA HIS A 27 5.83 14.03 -1.94
C HIS A 27 6.35 13.95 -0.49
N ASP A 28 7.02 12.85 -0.19
CA ASP A 28 7.58 12.61 1.14
C ASP A 28 8.75 13.57 1.43
N LEU A 29 8.52 14.52 2.35
CA LEU A 29 9.52 15.48 2.82
C LEU A 29 10.06 15.12 4.21
N TRP A 30 9.53 14.07 4.86
CA TRP A 30 9.74 13.78 6.28
C TRP A 30 10.26 12.37 6.56
N ASP A 31 10.78 11.66 5.54
CA ASP A 31 11.26 10.28 5.66
C ASP A 31 10.15 9.33 6.15
N PHE A 32 8.94 9.51 5.63
CA PHE A 32 7.78 8.65 5.88
C PHE A 32 7.72 7.43 4.95
N ASP A 33 8.87 6.87 4.63
CA ASP A 33 8.99 5.63 3.88
C ASP A 33 8.34 4.43 4.61
N LEU A 34 8.37 3.29 3.93
CA LEU A 34 7.84 2.03 4.43
C LEU A 34 8.98 1.22 5.05
N PRO A 35 9.08 1.16 6.40
CA PRO A 35 10.25 0.60 7.07
C PRO A 35 10.24 -0.93 7.14
N SER A 36 9.09 -1.55 6.87
CA SER A 36 8.81 -2.95 7.12
C SER A 36 8.37 -3.67 5.85
N GLN A 37 8.69 -4.97 5.78
CA GLN A 37 8.14 -5.83 4.76
C GLN A 37 6.62 -6.00 4.95
N PRO A 38 5.86 -6.14 3.85
CA PRO A 38 4.43 -6.40 3.94
C PRO A 38 4.13 -7.78 4.55
N LEU A 39 3.04 -7.86 5.32
CA LEU A 39 2.43 -9.12 5.73
C LEU A 39 1.39 -9.53 4.68
N LEU A 40 1.38 -10.81 4.26
CA LEU A 40 0.35 -11.36 3.38
C LEU A 40 -0.65 -12.19 4.18
N PHE A 41 -1.94 -11.98 3.94
CA PHE A 41 -3.02 -12.67 4.63
C PHE A 41 -4.18 -12.98 3.68
N ASP A 42 -4.88 -14.09 3.91
CA ASP A 42 -6.09 -14.45 3.17
C ASP A 42 -7.29 -14.17 4.09
N LEU A 43 -7.98 -13.05 3.83
CA LEU A 43 -9.08 -12.57 4.67
C LEU A 43 -10.42 -13.18 4.20
N PRO A 44 -11.09 -14.00 5.02
CA PRO A 44 -12.42 -14.51 4.68
C PRO A 44 -13.43 -13.37 4.62
N ASP A 45 -14.29 -13.34 3.60
CA ASP A 45 -15.31 -12.30 3.41
C ASP A 45 -16.63 -12.56 4.17
N GLY A 46 -16.71 -13.70 4.89
CA GLY A 46 -17.91 -14.16 5.60
C GLY A 46 -19.02 -14.71 4.70
N LYS A 47 -18.83 -14.72 3.38
CA LYS A 47 -19.77 -15.23 2.35
C LYS A 47 -19.23 -16.47 1.62
N GLY A 48 -18.11 -17.02 2.09
CA GLY A 48 -17.43 -18.17 1.50
C GLY A 48 -16.34 -17.81 0.48
N GLY A 49 -16.07 -16.51 0.29
CA GLY A 49 -14.96 -16.00 -0.49
C GLY A 49 -13.75 -15.64 0.36
N ILE A 50 -12.63 -15.37 -0.32
CA ILE A 50 -11.36 -14.94 0.27
C ILE A 50 -10.89 -13.69 -0.46
N THR A 51 -10.55 -12.66 0.30
CA THR A 51 -9.84 -11.48 -0.20
C THR A 51 -8.34 -11.66 0.08
N PRO A 52 -7.48 -11.67 -0.93
CA PRO A 52 -6.03 -11.78 -0.74
C PRO A 52 -5.48 -10.40 -0.33
N VAL A 53 -5.11 -10.25 0.95
CA VAL A 53 -4.69 -8.99 1.55
C VAL A 53 -3.18 -8.91 1.70
N LEU A 54 -2.65 -7.71 1.52
CA LEU A 54 -1.34 -7.23 1.92
C LEU A 54 -1.53 -6.16 3.00
N VAL A 55 -0.83 -6.30 4.13
CA VAL A 55 -0.84 -5.32 5.23
C VAL A 55 0.52 -4.66 5.29
N GLN A 56 0.54 -3.35 5.12
CA GLN A 56 1.73 -2.51 5.13
C GLN A 56 1.67 -1.53 6.30
N THR A 57 2.70 -1.53 7.14
CA THR A 57 2.87 -0.49 8.16
C THR A 57 3.74 0.64 7.62
N SER A 58 3.48 1.87 8.07
CA SER A 58 4.19 3.08 7.64
C SER A 58 4.75 3.86 8.84
N LYS A 59 5.81 4.64 8.62
CA LYS A 59 6.37 5.55 9.65
C LYS A 59 5.38 6.64 10.08
N GLN A 60 4.34 6.91 9.28
CA GLN A 60 3.24 7.82 9.63
C GLN A 60 2.34 7.28 10.77
N GLY A 61 2.55 6.04 11.22
CA GLY A 61 1.69 5.39 12.22
C GLY A 61 0.40 4.80 11.64
N MET A 62 0.26 4.78 10.31
CA MET A 62 -0.89 4.21 9.61
C MET A 62 -0.62 2.77 9.16
N ILE A 63 -1.69 1.98 9.11
CA ILE A 63 -1.70 0.62 8.57
C ILE A 63 -2.54 0.60 7.29
N PHE A 64 -1.93 0.26 6.17
CA PHE A 64 -2.59 0.14 4.88
C PHE A 64 -2.89 -1.33 4.59
N MET A 65 -4.16 -1.64 4.36
CA MET A 65 -4.61 -2.97 3.94
C MET A 65 -5.01 -2.89 2.47
N LEU A 66 -4.25 -3.58 1.61
CA LEU A 66 -4.42 -3.55 0.16
C LEU A 66 -4.77 -4.95 -0.36
N ASN A 67 -5.55 -5.05 -1.42
CA ASN A 67 -5.70 -6.29 -2.17
C ASN A 67 -4.38 -6.54 -2.90
N ARG A 68 -3.66 -7.63 -2.58
CA ARG A 68 -2.32 -7.88 -3.15
C ARG A 68 -2.33 -8.19 -4.65
N VAL A 69 -3.50 -8.43 -5.24
CA VAL A 69 -3.65 -8.67 -6.68
C VAL A 69 -3.89 -7.35 -7.43
N THR A 70 -4.73 -6.46 -6.90
CA THR A 70 -5.14 -5.22 -7.60
C THR A 70 -4.43 -3.97 -7.11
N GLY A 71 -3.90 -3.97 -5.89
CA GLY A 71 -3.33 -2.80 -5.21
C GLY A 71 -4.37 -1.88 -4.56
N GLU A 72 -5.67 -2.23 -4.63
CA GLU A 72 -6.76 -1.40 -4.11
C GLU A 72 -6.91 -1.53 -2.59
N PRO A 73 -7.22 -0.45 -1.86
CA PRO A 73 -7.50 -0.52 -0.43
C PRO A 73 -8.69 -1.42 -0.10
N VAL A 74 -8.52 -2.29 0.91
CA VAL A 74 -9.57 -3.15 1.47
C VAL A 74 -10.23 -2.49 2.68
N ALA A 75 -9.51 -1.59 3.34
CA ALA A 75 -10.03 -0.72 4.39
C ALA A 75 -10.17 0.72 3.86
N GLN A 76 -11.01 1.52 4.51
CA GLN A 76 -11.14 2.94 4.17
C GLN A 76 -9.80 3.64 4.36
N VAL A 77 -9.33 4.32 3.31
CA VAL A 77 -8.17 5.21 3.36
C VAL A 77 -8.65 6.61 3.01
N GLU A 78 -8.29 7.57 3.85
CA GLU A 78 -8.60 8.98 3.66
C GLU A 78 -7.30 9.74 3.37
N GLU A 79 -7.23 10.38 2.22
CA GLU A 79 -6.12 11.29 1.91
C GLU A 79 -6.39 12.65 2.54
N ARG A 80 -5.40 13.18 3.25
CA ARG A 80 -5.50 14.49 3.91
C ARG A 80 -4.40 15.41 3.44
N PRO A 81 -4.71 16.69 3.12
CA PRO A 81 -3.68 17.66 2.79
C PRO A 81 -2.80 17.89 4.01
N VAL A 82 -1.49 18.01 3.77
CA VAL A 82 -0.56 18.43 4.81
C VAL A 82 -0.84 19.89 5.19
N PRO A 83 -0.73 20.27 6.48
CA PRO A 83 -0.84 21.67 6.89
C PRO A 83 0.21 22.52 6.18
N THR A 84 -0.23 23.53 5.44
CA THR A 84 0.65 24.59 4.91
C THR A 84 0.72 25.69 5.96
N GLY A 85 1.92 25.93 6.49
CA GLY A 85 2.17 27.01 7.47
C GLY A 85 1.91 28.41 6.92
#